data_AF-A0A3B9JBK8-F1
#
_entry.id   AF-A0A3B9JBK8-F1
#
_cell.length_a   1.000
_cell.length_b   1.000
_cell.length_c   1.000
_cell.angle_alpha   90.00
_cell.angle_beta   90.00
_cell.angle_gamma   90.00
#
_symmetry.space_group_name_H-M   'P 1'
#
loop_
_entity.id
_entity.type
_entity.pdbx_description
1 polymer ?
#
loop_
_entity_poly.entity_id
_entity_poly.type
_entity_poly.pdbx_seq_one_letter_code
_entity_poly.pdbx_strand_id
1 'polypeptide(L)'
;MPPIKAPIELNLYDDSDEPIKDLRRIIIPWGLAKKAVSISKSLRASDEIEADQVDAITDLVVEIFGEDKVSREELEKFADLSDMVSVIRAIEVRAFNLVPNPPPAAK
;
A
#
# COMPACT_ATOMS: atom_id res chain seq x y z
N MET A 1 20.23 -0.17 18.86
CA MET A 1 19.61 -0.86 17.71
C MET A 1 18.80 0.17 16.95
N PRO A 2 19.00 0.39 15.64
CA PRO A 2 18.12 1.29 14.90
C PRO A 2 16.68 0.75 14.96
N PRO A 3 15.65 1.61 14.95
CA PRO A 3 14.26 1.15 14.93
C PRO A 3 14.05 0.24 13.71
N ILE A 4 13.63 -1.00 13.96
CA ILE A 4 13.28 -1.94 12.89
C ILE A 4 12.06 -1.35 12.18
N LYS A 5 12.21 -1.03 10.90
CA LYS A 5 11.05 -0.64 10.09
C LYS A 5 10.11 -1.85 10.04
N ALA A 6 8.87 -1.69 10.51
CA ALA A 6 7.87 -2.73 10.37
C ALA A 6 7.77 -3.15 8.88
N PRO A 7 7.46 -4.41 8.55
CA PRO A 7 7.11 -4.76 7.16
C PRO A 7 5.79 -4.10 6.76
N ILE A 8 5.62 -3.85 5.46
CA ILE A 8 4.30 -3.70 4.84
C ILE A 8 3.87 -5.10 4.44
N GLU A 9 2.65 -5.46 4.78
CA GLU A 9 2.11 -6.81 4.64
C GLU A 9 0.87 -6.78 3.75
N LEU A 10 0.69 -7.84 2.99
CA LEU A 10 -0.50 -8.12 2.19
C LEU A 10 -0.75 -9.61 2.26
N ASN A 11 -1.98 -9.98 2.59
CA ASN A 11 -2.42 -11.37 2.63
C ASN A 11 -3.35 -11.62 1.45
N LEU A 12 -3.26 -12.81 0.88
CA LEU A 12 -4.26 -13.35 -0.03
C LEU A 12 -5.02 -14.46 0.69
N TYR A 13 -6.30 -14.60 0.41
CA TYR A 13 -7.22 -15.50 1.08
C TYR A 13 -7.90 -16.44 0.07
N ASP A 14 -8.33 -17.60 0.53
CA ASP A 14 -9.22 -18.48 -0.23
C ASP A 14 -10.71 -18.21 0.06
N ASP A 15 -11.59 -19.00 -0.56
CA ASP A 15 -13.04 -18.91 -0.39
C ASP A 15 -13.53 -19.19 1.06
N SER A 16 -12.64 -19.65 1.95
CA SER A 16 -12.94 -19.92 3.37
C SER A 16 -12.39 -18.83 4.30
N ASP A 17 -11.94 -17.69 3.76
CA ASP A 17 -11.24 -16.61 4.46
C ASP A 17 -9.92 -17.06 5.12
N GLU A 18 -9.33 -18.18 4.69
CA GLU A 18 -8.03 -18.63 5.20
C GLU A 18 -6.89 -18.01 4.38
N PRO A 19 -5.83 -17.46 5.03
CA PRO A 19 -4.72 -16.86 4.32
C PRO A 19 -3.91 -17.93 3.57
N ILE A 20 -3.86 -17.81 2.24
CA ILE A 20 -3.12 -18.71 1.35
C ILE A 20 -1.72 -18.20 1.01
N LYS A 21 -1.48 -16.89 1.18
CA LYS A 21 -0.21 -16.27 0.80
C LYS A 21 0.04 -14.98 1.57
N ASP A 22 1.21 -14.91 2.21
CA ASP A 22 1.66 -13.72 2.93
C ASP A 22 2.81 -13.04 2.17
N LEU A 23 2.61 -11.79 1.81
CA LEU A 23 3.60 -10.95 1.14
C LEU A 23 4.10 -9.90 2.10
N ARG A 24 5.42 -9.76 2.21
CA ARG A 24 6.06 -8.80 3.12
C ARG A 24 7.14 -8.00 2.43
N ARG A 25 7.13 -6.68 2.66
CA ARG A 25 8.18 -5.79 2.15
C ARG A 25 8.56 -4.70 3.15
N ILE A 26 9.86 -4.62 3.48
CA ILE A 26 10.39 -3.63 4.42
C ILE A 26 10.83 -2.35 3.69
N ILE A 27 11.52 -2.49 2.55
CA ILE A 27 12.09 -1.38 1.81
C ILE A 27 11.21 -1.08 0.60
N ILE A 28 10.68 0.15 0.55
CA ILE A 28 9.90 0.65 -0.57
C ILE A 28 10.79 1.60 -1.38
N PRO A 29 11.09 1.30 -2.65
CA PRO A 29 11.80 2.21 -3.53
C PRO A 29 11.10 3.57 -3.61
N TRP A 30 11.88 4.64 -3.69
CA TRP A 30 11.38 6.02 -3.74
C TRP A 30 10.36 6.26 -4.85
N GLY A 31 10.56 5.67 -6.03
CA GLY A 31 9.63 5.76 -7.16
C GLY A 31 8.24 5.20 -6.82
N LEU A 32 8.18 4.06 -6.15
CA LEU A 32 6.92 3.44 -5.73
C LEU A 32 6.26 4.21 -4.59
N ALA A 33 7.05 4.74 -3.65
CA ALA A 33 6.52 5.60 -2.60
C ALA A 33 5.84 6.86 -3.15
N LYS A 34 6.40 7.49 -4.19
CA LYS A 34 5.78 8.62 -4.89
C LYS A 34 4.44 8.24 -5.51
N LYS A 35 4.37 7.09 -6.21
CA LYS A 35 3.13 6.58 -6.80
C LYS A 35 2.06 6.36 -5.72
N ALA A 36 2.42 5.72 -4.61
CA ALA A 36 1.52 5.49 -3.48
C ALA A 36 0.93 6.78 -2.90
N VAL A 37 1.77 7.81 -2.72
CA VAL A 37 1.31 9.14 -2.26
C VAL A 37 0.35 9.78 -3.26
N SER A 38 0.61 9.64 -4.57
CA SER A 38 -0.29 10.16 -5.61
C SER A 38 -1.65 9.46 -5.59
N ILE A 39 -1.66 8.13 -5.49
CA ILE A 39 -2.90 7.34 -5.41
C ILE A 39 -3.66 7.69 -4.13
N SER A 40 -3.00 7.75 -2.97
CA SER A 40 -3.65 8.13 -1.72
C SER A 40 -4.33 9.51 -1.80
N LYS A 41 -3.71 10.48 -2.47
CA LYS A 41 -4.34 11.79 -2.70
C LYS A 41 -5.60 11.69 -3.55
N SER A 42 -5.58 10.86 -4.60
CA SER A 42 -6.75 10.58 -5.45
C SER A 42 -7.88 9.96 -4.61
N LEU A 43 -7.58 8.95 -3.80
CA LEU A 43 -8.53 8.27 -2.94
C LEU A 43 -9.15 9.18 -1.87
N ARG A 44 -8.44 10.21 -1.41
CA ARG A 44 -8.96 11.20 -0.45
C ARG A 44 -9.77 12.31 -1.10
N ALA A 45 -9.61 12.52 -2.41
CA ALA A 45 -10.30 13.57 -3.15
C ALA A 45 -11.70 13.13 -3.63
N SER A 46 -11.96 11.82 -3.62
CA SER A 46 -13.24 11.22 -3.96
C SER A 46 -13.89 10.64 -2.70
N ASP A 47 -15.21 10.72 -2.61
CA ASP A 47 -16.00 10.07 -1.56
C ASP A 47 -16.20 8.57 -1.83
N GLU A 48 -15.98 8.15 -3.09
CA GLU A 48 -16.12 6.76 -3.56
C GLU A 48 -14.85 6.29 -4.27
N ILE A 49 -14.54 5.00 -4.18
CA ILE A 49 -13.43 4.40 -4.91
C ILE A 49 -13.91 4.04 -6.32
N GLU A 50 -13.30 4.65 -7.33
CA GLU A 50 -13.59 4.40 -8.74
C GLU A 50 -12.78 3.20 -9.28
N ALA A 51 -13.27 2.57 -10.36
CA ALA A 51 -12.65 1.37 -10.93
C ALA A 51 -11.19 1.62 -11.40
N ASP A 52 -10.90 2.78 -11.96
CA ASP A 52 -9.56 3.19 -12.37
C ASP A 52 -8.60 3.36 -11.17
N GLN A 53 -9.12 3.79 -10.02
CA GLN A 53 -8.37 3.86 -8.77
C GLN A 53 -8.07 2.47 -8.25
N VAL A 54 -9.01 1.53 -8.35
CA VAL A 54 -8.77 0.11 -8.02
C VAL A 54 -7.67 -0.47 -8.90
N ASP A 55 -7.74 -0.26 -10.22
CA ASP A 55 -6.71 -0.71 -11.15
C ASP A 55 -5.33 -0.15 -10.82
N ALA A 56 -5.26 1.15 -10.51
CA ALA A 56 -4.01 1.81 -10.14
C ALA A 56 -3.42 1.26 -8.83
N ILE A 57 -4.28 0.90 -7.86
CA ILE A 57 -3.86 0.23 -6.62
C ILE A 57 -3.28 -1.14 -6.96
N THR A 58 -4.00 -1.95 -7.75
CA THR A 58 -3.59 -3.31 -8.13
C THR A 58 -2.22 -3.30 -8.80
N ASP A 59 -2.01 -2.43 -9.80
CA ASP A 59 -0.72 -2.32 -10.49
C ASP A 59 0.40 -1.93 -9.53
N LEU A 60 0.15 -0.96 -8.65
CA LEU A 60 1.15 -0.54 -7.68
C LEU A 60 1.49 -1.65 -6.68
N VAL A 61 0.50 -2.43 -6.24
CA VAL A 61 0.72 -3.57 -5.33
C VAL A 61 1.60 -4.63 -5.98
N VAL A 62 1.34 -4.97 -7.25
CA VAL A 62 2.21 -5.87 -8.03
C VAL A 62 3.63 -5.30 -8.12
N GLU A 63 3.79 -4.01 -8.47
CA GLU A 63 5.11 -3.38 -8.52
C GLU A 63 5.83 -3.37 -7.15
N ILE A 64 5.09 -3.22 -6.06
CA ILE A 64 5.63 -3.22 -4.70
C ILE A 64 6.16 -4.61 -4.35
N PHE A 65 5.39 -5.67 -4.57
CA PHE A 65 5.79 -7.01 -4.13
C PHE A 65 6.65 -7.75 -5.16
N GLY A 66 6.57 -7.36 -6.42
CA GLY A 66 7.25 -7.96 -7.56
C GLY A 66 6.32 -8.91 -8.33
N GLU A 67 6.35 -8.83 -9.66
CA GLU A 67 5.60 -9.72 -10.56
C GLU A 67 5.97 -11.20 -10.39
N ASP A 68 7.17 -11.49 -9.88
CA ASP A 68 7.61 -12.84 -9.54
C ASP A 68 6.90 -13.41 -8.30
N LYS A 69 6.34 -12.54 -7.46
CA LYS A 69 5.70 -12.92 -6.20
C LYS A 69 4.19 -12.85 -6.25
N VAL A 70 3.63 -11.92 -6.99
CA VAL A 70 2.17 -11.78 -7.13
C VAL A 70 1.84 -11.15 -8.46
N SER A 71 0.86 -11.72 -9.14
CA SER A 71 0.29 -11.21 -10.37
C SER A 71 -0.99 -10.42 -10.12
N ARG A 72 -1.38 -9.59 -11.08
CA ARG A 72 -2.68 -8.89 -11.08
C ARG A 72 -3.85 -9.86 -10.96
N GLU A 73 -3.82 -10.98 -11.69
CA GLU A 73 -4.87 -12.00 -11.66
C GLU A 73 -4.99 -12.67 -10.27
N GLU A 74 -3.88 -12.89 -9.58
CA GLU A 74 -3.91 -13.40 -8.19
C GLU A 74 -4.54 -12.38 -7.24
N LEU A 75 -4.25 -11.09 -7.40
CA LEU A 75 -4.85 -10.03 -6.57
C LEU A 75 -6.36 -9.93 -6.81
N GLU A 76 -6.79 -9.94 -8.07
CA GLU A 76 -8.21 -9.84 -8.42
C GLU A 76 -9.05 -11.01 -7.88
N LYS A 77 -8.44 -12.17 -7.68
CA LYS A 77 -9.12 -13.37 -7.18
C LYS A 77 -9.05 -13.55 -5.67
N PHE A 78 -7.92 -13.20 -5.06
CA PHE A 78 -7.59 -13.64 -3.71
C PHE A 78 -7.23 -12.49 -2.76
N ALA A 79 -7.11 -11.24 -3.23
CA ALA A 79 -6.82 -10.09 -2.36
C ALA A 79 -8.11 -9.38 -1.93
N ASP A 80 -8.13 -8.91 -0.69
CA ASP A 80 -9.14 -7.98 -0.22
C ASP A 80 -8.77 -6.53 -0.56
N LEU A 81 -9.73 -5.74 -1.02
CA LEU A 81 -9.50 -4.34 -1.39
C LEU A 81 -9.04 -3.50 -0.19
N SER A 82 -9.55 -3.77 1.01
CA SER A 82 -9.15 -3.05 2.21
C SER A 82 -7.70 -3.32 2.60
N ASP A 83 -7.20 -4.54 2.36
CA ASP A 83 -5.78 -4.89 2.54
C ASP A 83 -4.91 -4.17 1.50
N MET A 84 -5.33 -4.14 0.23
CA MET A 84 -4.62 -3.39 -0.80
C MET A 84 -4.55 -1.89 -0.51
N VAL A 85 -5.65 -1.28 -0.05
CA VAL A 85 -5.66 0.13 0.39
C VAL A 85 -4.78 0.33 1.63
N SER A 86 -4.74 -0.64 2.54
CA SER A 86 -3.88 -0.60 3.73
C SER A 86 -2.40 -0.60 3.37
N VAL A 87 -1.99 -1.34 2.34
CA VAL A 87 -0.63 -1.27 1.76
C VAL A 87 -0.29 0.15 1.33
N ILE A 88 -1.17 0.81 0.58
CA ILE A 88 -0.95 2.18 0.09
C ILE A 88 -0.82 3.17 1.26
N ARG A 89 -1.73 3.09 2.25
CA ARG A 89 -1.70 3.95 3.44
C ARG A 89 -0.44 3.72 4.27
N ALA A 90 0.00 2.48 4.44
CA ALA A 90 1.21 2.16 5.18
C ALA A 90 2.47 2.76 4.53
N ILE A 91 2.53 2.81 3.20
CA ILE A 91 3.60 3.47 2.44
C ILE A 91 3.53 4.99 2.63
N GLU A 92 2.33 5.56 2.51
CA GLU A 92 2.10 6.99 2.68
C GLU A 92 2.54 7.47 4.07
N VAL A 93 2.17 6.77 5.14
CA VAL A 93 2.58 7.10 6.51
C VAL A 93 4.10 7.09 6.66
N ARG A 94 4.79 6.13 6.05
CA ARG A 94 6.27 6.10 6.05
C ARG A 94 6.87 7.25 5.30
N ALA A 95 6.26 7.66 4.19
CA ALA A 95 6.71 8.80 3.41
C ALA A 95 6.53 10.12 4.17
N PHE A 96 5.41 10.30 4.88
CA PHE A 96 5.15 11.52 5.65
C PHE A 96 5.92 11.60 6.97
N ASN A 97 6.25 10.47 7.60
CA ASN A 97 7.13 10.44 8.77
C ASN A 97 8.57 10.93 8.47
N LEU A 98 8.91 11.21 7.21
CA LEU A 98 10.14 11.89 6.80
C LEU A 98 10.02 13.43 6.83
N VAL A 99 8.79 13.98 6.90
CA VAL A 99 8.55 15.41 7.04
C VAL A 99 8.52 15.75 8.54
N PRO A 100 9.51 16.46 9.08
CA PRO A 100 9.47 16.89 10.47
C PRO A 100 8.25 17.78 10.69
N ASN A 101 7.45 17.46 11.72
CA ASN A 101 6.33 18.28 12.14
C ASN A 101 6.86 19.69 12.46
N PRO A 102 6.43 20.76 11.78
CA PRO A 102 6.84 22.10 12.17
C PRO A 102 6.38 22.35 13.62
N PRO A 103 7.24 22.93 14.49
CA PRO A 103 6.81 23.25 15.85
C PRO A 103 5.58 24.19 15.78
N PRO A 104 4.62 24.06 16.71
CA PRO A 104 3.45 24.92 16.73
C PRO A 104 3.91 26.38 16.71
N ALA A 105 3.29 27.20 15.84
CA ALA A 105 3.58 28.63 15.81
C ALA A 105 3.38 29.20 17.22
N ALA A 106 4.43 29.80 17.77
CA ALA A 106 4.35 30.47 19.07
C ALA A 106 3.27 31.56 18.98
N LYS A 107 2.26 31.46 19.85
CA LYS A 107 1.25 32.51 20.06
C LYS A 107 1.87 33.69 20.78
#